data_AF-A0A6V8F1G2-F1
#
_entry.id   AF-A0A6V8F1G2-F1
#
_cell.length_a   1.000
_cell.length_b   1.000
_cell.length_c   1.000
_cell.angle_alpha   90.00
_cell.angle_beta   90.00
_cell.angle_gamma   90.00
#
_symmetry.space_group_name_H-M   'P 1'
#
loop_
_entity.id
_entity.type
_entity.pdbx_description
1 polymer ?
#
loop_
_entity_poly.entity_id
_entity_poly.type
_entity_poly.pdbx_seq_one_letter_code
_entity_poly.pdbx_strand_id
1 'polypeptide(L)'
;MPVQWKITKKCLELIFESSKSNYPQEFGALLRVDRVNKNTIIEVVLLPGTISGDSHAIFHLYMLPVDYSVVGTVHSHPSAIARPSEADLDLFGHFGRIHIIVGVTHFGDVSWRTYDYKGSEVLVEVI
;
A
#
# COMPACT_ATOMS: atom_id res chain seq x y z
N MET A 1 -21.58 6.47 -3.85
CA MET A 1 -20.49 6.92 -4.73
C MET A 1 -19.18 6.36 -4.18
N PRO A 2 -18.21 5.96 -5.00
CA PRO A 2 -16.90 5.56 -4.48
C PRO A 2 -16.34 6.71 -3.64
N VAL A 3 -15.77 6.40 -2.47
CA VAL A 3 -15.03 7.40 -1.70
C VAL A 3 -13.87 7.86 -2.58
N GLN A 4 -13.83 9.14 -2.92
CA GLN A 4 -12.68 9.71 -3.61
C GLN A 4 -11.53 9.81 -2.61
N TRP A 5 -10.55 8.93 -2.76
CA TRP A 5 -9.35 8.89 -1.94
C TRP A 5 -8.38 9.98 -2.39
N LYS A 6 -7.63 10.50 -1.43
CA LYS A 6 -6.53 11.44 -1.67
C LYS A 6 -5.26 10.90 -1.01
N ILE A 7 -4.10 11.26 -1.53
CA ILE A 7 -2.81 10.98 -0.90
C ILE A 7 -1.93 12.21 -0.98
N THR A 8 -1.28 12.56 0.13
CA THR A 8 -0.29 13.64 0.10
C THR A 8 0.91 13.25 -0.74
N LYS A 9 1.42 14.19 -1.54
CA LYS A 9 2.64 13.98 -2.35
C LYS A 9 3.80 13.44 -1.50
N LYS A 10 3.98 14.00 -0.29
CA LYS A 10 5.00 13.55 0.66
C LYS A 10 4.85 12.07 1.05
N CYS A 11 3.64 11.61 1.33
CA CYS A 11 3.40 10.20 1.66
C CYS A 11 3.69 9.29 0.46
N LEU A 12 3.28 9.71 -0.74
CA LEU A 12 3.51 8.92 -1.96
C LEU A 12 5.01 8.81 -2.28
N GLU A 13 5.76 9.90 -2.14
CA GLU A 13 7.22 9.90 -2.30
C GLU A 13 7.91 8.98 -1.27
N LEU A 14 7.48 9.02 0.00
CA LEU A 14 7.99 8.11 1.03
C LEU A 14 7.76 6.63 0.65
N ILE A 15 6.58 6.31 0.13
CA ILE A 15 6.25 4.95 -0.35
C ILE A 15 7.21 4.55 -1.49
N PHE A 16 7.47 5.43 -2.45
CA PHE A 16 8.36 5.13 -3.57
C PHE A 16 9.82 4.95 -3.14
N GLU A 17 10.33 5.83 -2.29
CA GLU A 17 11.70 5.67 -1.77
C GLU A 17 11.86 4.41 -0.92
N SER A 18 10.85 4.06 -0.13
CA SER A 18 10.87 2.83 0.68
C SER A 18 10.84 1.59 -0.21
N SER A 19 9.99 1.59 -1.24
CA SER A 19 9.89 0.49 -2.22
C SER A 19 11.21 0.29 -2.97
N LYS A 20 11.86 1.37 -3.40
CA LYS A 20 13.18 1.32 -4.05
C LYS A 20 14.28 0.82 -3.12
N SER A 21 14.25 1.25 -1.86
CA SER A 21 15.26 0.86 -0.86
C SER A 21 15.17 -0.61 -0.47
N ASN A 22 13.98 -1.22 -0.57
CA ASN A 22 13.77 -2.64 -0.27
C ASN A 22 14.02 -3.57 -1.45
N TYR A 23 14.09 -3.06 -2.69
CA TYR A 23 14.33 -3.88 -3.87
C TYR A 23 15.60 -4.76 -3.72
N PRO A 24 15.56 -6.06 -4.09
CA PRO A 24 14.50 -6.77 -4.80
C PRO A 24 13.41 -7.40 -3.90
N GLN A 25 13.45 -7.17 -2.58
CA GLN A 25 12.38 -7.65 -1.68
C GLN A 25 11.17 -6.73 -1.76
N GLU A 26 10.02 -7.27 -1.37
CA GLU A 26 8.80 -6.47 -1.29
C GLU A 26 8.80 -5.58 -0.03
N PHE A 27 8.69 -4.26 -0.24
CA PHE A 27 8.27 -3.35 0.81
C PHE A 27 6.82 -3.63 1.19
N GLY A 28 6.47 -3.48 2.46
CA GLY A 28 5.10 -3.63 2.96
C GLY A 28 4.83 -2.70 4.14
N ALA A 29 3.72 -1.95 4.09
CA ALA A 29 3.24 -1.12 5.19
C ALA A 29 1.71 -0.96 5.16
N LEU A 30 1.15 -0.40 6.24
CA LEU A 30 -0.27 -0.04 6.30
C LEU A 30 -0.47 1.44 5.94
N LEU A 31 -1.62 1.79 5.40
CA LEU A 31 -1.98 3.17 5.04
C LEU A 31 -2.81 3.82 6.13
N ARG A 32 -2.41 5.03 6.56
CA ARG A 32 -3.16 5.80 7.56
C ARG A 32 -3.65 7.12 7.00
N VAL A 33 -4.91 7.45 7.30
CA VAL A 33 -5.54 8.71 6.91
C VAL A 33 -5.40 9.78 7.98
N ASP A 34 -5.58 11.03 7.56
CA ASP A 34 -5.80 12.16 8.45
C ASP A 34 -7.04 11.93 9.34
N ARG A 35 -6.93 12.32 10.61
CA ARG A 35 -7.99 12.11 11.61
C ARG A 35 -9.23 12.99 11.35
N VAL A 36 -9.05 14.13 10.70
CA VAL A 36 -10.12 15.06 10.32
C VAL A 36 -10.63 14.70 8.92
N ASN A 37 -9.73 14.61 7.94
CA ASN A 37 -10.02 14.27 6.55
C ASN A 37 -9.84 12.77 6.31
N LYS A 38 -10.84 11.97 6.69
CA LYS A 38 -10.79 10.50 6.72
C LYS A 38 -10.65 9.79 5.35
N ASN A 39 -10.52 10.55 4.26
CA ASN A 39 -10.25 10.06 2.91
C ASN A 39 -8.86 10.47 2.38
N THR A 40 -8.05 11.18 3.18
CA THR A 40 -6.71 11.63 2.80
C THR A 40 -5.65 10.79 3.49
N ILE A 41 -4.91 10.00 2.72
CA ILE A 41 -3.76 9.22 3.16
C ILE A 41 -2.57 10.17 3.37
N ILE A 42 -2.03 10.18 4.59
CA ILE A 42 -0.96 11.11 4.98
C ILE A 42 0.33 10.41 5.40
N GLU A 43 0.28 9.12 5.67
CA GLU A 43 1.45 8.36 6.11
C GLU A 43 1.31 6.85 5.93
N VAL A 44 2.42 6.16 6.15
CA VAL A 44 2.50 4.71 6.26
C VAL A 44 2.81 4.29 7.69
N VAL A 45 2.25 3.18 8.13
CA VAL A 45 2.53 2.56 9.43
C VAL A 45 3.24 1.24 9.18
N LEU A 46 4.48 1.14 9.66
CA LEU A 46 5.23 -0.11 9.65
C LEU A 46 4.72 -1.01 10.77
N LEU A 47 4.24 -2.19 10.40
CA LEU A 47 3.76 -3.16 11.36
C LEU A 47 4.94 -4.04 11.82
N PRO A 48 5.23 -4.15 13.12
CA PRO A 48 6.27 -5.06 13.61
C PRO A 48 6.05 -6.48 13.12
N GLY A 49 7.13 -7.17 12.77
CA GLY A 49 7.07 -8.53 12.23
C GLY A 49 6.58 -8.64 10.79
N THR A 50 6.39 -7.53 10.05
CA THR A 50 6.15 -7.62 8.60
C THR A 50 7.32 -8.35 7.95
N ILE A 51 7.03 -9.48 7.31
CA ILE A 51 8.06 -10.29 6.62
C ILE A 51 8.05 -9.87 5.16
N SER A 52 9.12 -9.22 4.72
CA SER A 52 9.42 -8.95 3.32
C SER A 52 10.05 -10.20 2.69
N GLY A 53 9.35 -10.82 1.75
CA GLY A 53 9.86 -11.91 0.93
C GLY A 53 10.16 -11.47 -0.51
N ASP A 54 10.65 -12.41 -1.32
CA ASP A 54 10.94 -12.19 -2.75
C ASP A 54 9.68 -12.09 -3.62
N SER A 55 8.50 -12.44 -3.07
CA SER A 55 7.24 -12.52 -3.82
C SER A 55 6.00 -12.06 -3.05
N HIS A 56 6.11 -11.85 -1.74
CA HIS A 56 4.98 -11.47 -0.88
C HIS A 56 5.48 -10.69 0.34
N ALA A 57 4.71 -9.67 0.75
CA ALA A 57 4.79 -9.05 2.07
C ALA A 57 3.74 -9.66 3.01
N ILE A 58 4.16 -10.24 4.13
CA ILE A 58 3.25 -10.85 5.13
C ILE A 58 2.95 -9.83 6.23
N PHE A 59 1.67 -9.45 6.35
CA PHE A 59 1.18 -8.55 7.39
C PHE A 59 0.62 -9.33 8.58
N HIS A 60 1.27 -9.22 9.75
CA HIS A 60 0.73 -9.76 11.01
C HIS A 60 -0.30 -8.82 11.63
N LEU A 61 -1.46 -8.65 10.97
CA LEU A 61 -2.50 -7.68 11.33
C LEU A 61 -2.98 -7.74 12.79
N TYR A 62 -2.85 -8.90 13.46
CA TYR A 62 -3.15 -9.04 14.89
C TYR A 62 -2.22 -8.22 15.81
N MET A 63 -1.09 -7.74 15.31
CA MET A 63 -0.19 -6.82 16.02
C MET A 63 -0.61 -5.35 15.90
N LEU A 64 -1.59 -5.02 15.05
CA LEU A 64 -2.05 -3.66 14.87
C LEU A 64 -2.88 -3.25 16.11
N PRO A 65 -2.47 -2.20 16.86
CA PRO A 65 -3.33 -1.64 17.90
C PRO A 65 -4.64 -1.13 17.31
N VAL A 66 -5.68 -0.98 18.13
CA VAL A 66 -6.96 -0.42 17.67
C VAL A 66 -6.75 1.01 17.13
N ASP A 67 -6.71 1.14 15.80
CA ASP A 67 -6.55 2.41 15.10
C ASP A 67 -7.45 2.45 13.86
N TYR A 68 -8.60 3.14 13.98
CA TYR A 68 -9.57 3.30 12.90
C TYR A 68 -9.11 4.25 11.77
N SER A 69 -7.97 4.92 11.95
CA SER A 69 -7.37 5.73 10.89
C SER A 69 -6.51 4.89 9.94
N VAL A 70 -6.23 3.62 10.26
CA VAL A 70 -5.62 2.69 9.30
C VAL A 70 -6.70 2.16 8.36
N VAL A 71 -6.48 2.33 7.06
CA VAL A 71 -7.51 2.11 6.04
C VAL A 71 -7.14 1.11 4.97
N GLY A 72 -5.92 0.60 4.96
CA GLY A 72 -5.40 -0.08 3.79
C GLY A 72 -3.98 -0.60 3.92
N THR A 73 -3.48 -1.18 2.84
CA THR A 73 -2.11 -1.68 2.73
C THR A 73 -1.39 -1.05 1.56
N VAL A 74 -0.06 -1.02 1.63
CA VAL A 74 0.81 -0.74 0.50
C VAL A 74 1.92 -1.77 0.46
N HIS A 75 2.22 -2.27 -0.73
CA HIS A 75 3.38 -3.12 -0.94
C HIS A 75 4.01 -2.88 -2.32
N SER A 76 5.23 -3.38 -2.51
CA SER A 76 5.96 -3.24 -3.76
C SER A 76 6.25 -4.59 -4.42
N HIS A 77 6.18 -4.66 -5.74
CA HIS A 77 6.66 -5.81 -6.52
C HIS A 77 8.04 -5.53 -7.12
N PRO A 78 8.94 -6.52 -7.20
CA PRO A 78 10.23 -6.41 -7.88
C PRO A 78 10.11 -6.52 -9.41
N SER A 79 9.12 -5.84 -9.98
CA SER A 79 8.89 -5.72 -11.42
C SER A 79 8.19 -4.40 -11.74
N ALA A 80 8.12 -4.02 -13.02
CA ALA A 80 7.34 -2.85 -13.44
C ALA A 80 5.81 -3.00 -13.26
N ILE A 81 5.32 -4.18 -12.83
CA ILE A 81 3.91 -4.55 -12.86
C ILE A 81 3.25 -4.28 -11.50
N ALA A 82 2.45 -3.21 -11.44
CA ALA A 82 1.64 -2.85 -10.28
C ALA A 82 0.23 -3.48 -10.31
N ARG A 83 0.12 -4.75 -10.71
CA ARG A 83 -1.16 -5.51 -10.77
C ARG A 83 -1.20 -6.53 -9.62
N PRO A 84 -2.33 -6.71 -8.92
CA PRO A 84 -2.43 -7.69 -7.84
C PRO A 84 -2.25 -9.12 -8.35
N SER A 85 -1.56 -9.91 -7.54
CA SER A 85 -1.56 -11.38 -7.54
C SER A 85 -2.81 -11.93 -6.82
N GLU A 86 -3.01 -13.25 -6.87
CA GLU A 86 -4.11 -13.89 -6.12
C GLU A 86 -3.93 -13.73 -4.60
N ALA A 87 -2.69 -13.72 -4.11
CA ALA A 87 -2.41 -13.49 -2.69
C ALA A 87 -2.73 -12.04 -2.26
N ASP A 88 -2.50 -11.08 -3.15
CA ASP A 88 -2.89 -9.68 -2.92
C ASP A 88 -4.41 -9.55 -2.83
N LEU A 89 -5.14 -10.20 -3.75
CA LEU A 89 -6.61 -10.19 -3.74
C LEU A 89 -7.17 -10.81 -2.45
N ASP A 90 -6.56 -11.89 -1.96
CA ASP A 90 -6.91 -12.48 -0.67
C ASP A 90 -6.68 -11.50 0.48
N LEU A 91 -5.51 -10.85 0.54
CA LEU A 91 -5.22 -9.81 1.54
C LEU A 91 -6.25 -8.66 1.49
N PHE A 92 -6.59 -8.19 0.30
CA PHE A 92 -7.52 -7.08 0.09
C PHE A 92 -8.92 -7.43 0.59
N GLY A 93 -9.35 -8.67 0.40
CA GLY A 93 -10.63 -9.16 0.90
C GLY A 93 -10.71 -9.27 2.43
N HIS A 94 -9.56 -9.45 3.11
CA HIS A 94 -9.50 -9.64 4.56
C HIS A 94 -9.37 -8.34 5.35
N PHE A 95 -8.69 -7.32 4.82
CA PHE A 95 -8.40 -6.10 5.58
C PHE A 95 -8.26 -4.89 4.67
N GLY A 96 -8.78 -3.74 5.11
CA GLY A 96 -8.59 -2.47 4.41
C GLY A 96 -9.66 -2.18 3.37
N ARG A 97 -9.66 -0.94 2.90
CA ARG A 97 -10.61 -0.38 1.91
C ARG A 97 -9.91 0.16 0.68
N ILE A 98 -8.59 0.34 0.76
CA ILE A 98 -7.75 0.83 -0.31
C ILE A 98 -6.37 0.18 -0.21
N HIS A 99 -5.82 -0.20 -1.35
CA HIS A 99 -4.55 -0.90 -1.47
C HIS A 99 -3.70 -0.22 -2.53
N ILE A 100 -2.41 -0.01 -2.24
CA ILE A 100 -1.46 0.55 -3.19
C ILE A 100 -0.45 -0.54 -3.55
N ILE A 101 -0.25 -0.78 -4.84
CA ILE A 101 0.85 -1.62 -5.33
C ILE A 101 1.84 -0.73 -6.06
N VAL A 102 3.12 -0.85 -5.72
CA VAL A 102 4.22 -0.16 -6.40
C VAL A 102 5.05 -1.17 -7.18
N GLY A 103 5.13 -1.05 -8.49
CA GLY A 103 6.10 -1.80 -9.29
C GLY A 103 7.45 -1.10 -9.28
N VAL A 104 8.52 -1.79 -8.91
CA VAL A 104 9.90 -1.29 -8.95
C VAL A 104 10.72 -2.10 -9.93
N THR A 105 11.35 -1.43 -10.89
CA THR A 105 12.27 -2.08 -11.83
C THR A 105 13.68 -2.19 -11.23
N HIS A 106 14.51 -3.08 -11.77
CA HIS A 106 15.93 -3.19 -11.41
C HIS A 106 16.76 -1.92 -11.68
N PHE A 107 16.23 -0.98 -12.48
CA PHE A 107 16.84 0.34 -12.71
C PHE A 107 16.31 1.42 -11.74
N GLY A 108 15.34 1.10 -10.90
CA GLY A 108 14.73 2.01 -9.94
C GLY A 108 13.54 2.82 -10.47
N ASP A 109 13.10 2.59 -11.70
CA ASP A 109 11.83 3.17 -12.18
C ASP A 109 10.65 2.61 -11.40
N VAL A 110 9.69 3.48 -11.09
CA VAL A 110 8.50 3.14 -10.30
C VAL A 110 7.22 3.28 -11.14
N SER A 111 6.35 2.29 -11.04
CA SER A 111 4.95 2.36 -11.44
C SER A 111 4.08 2.13 -10.20
N TRP A 112 2.84 2.61 -10.20
CA TRP A 112 1.96 2.35 -9.07
C TRP A 112 0.49 2.37 -9.51
N ARG A 113 -0.33 1.62 -8.79
CA ARG A 113 -1.78 1.57 -8.96
C ARG A 113 -2.47 1.36 -7.63
N THR A 114 -3.76 1.66 -7.60
CA THR A 114 -4.57 1.58 -6.39
C THR A 114 -5.83 0.77 -6.59
N TYR A 115 -6.19 -0.03 -5.60
CA TYR A 115 -7.27 -1.00 -5.68
C TYR A 115 -8.18 -0.92 -4.45
N ASP A 116 -9.45 -1.29 -4.62
CA ASP A 116 -10.37 -1.54 -3.50
C ASP A 116 -10.23 -2.98 -2.97
N TYR A 117 -11.04 -3.31 -1.96
CA TYR A 117 -11.10 -4.65 -1.34
C TYR A 117 -11.51 -5.78 -2.28
N LYS A 118 -12.00 -5.47 -3.49
CA LYS A 118 -12.34 -6.44 -4.54
C LYS A 118 -11.25 -6.55 -5.61
N GLY A 119 -10.14 -5.83 -5.46
CA GLY A 119 -9.12 -5.71 -6.49
C GLY A 119 -9.53 -4.87 -7.70
N SER A 120 -10.60 -4.07 -7.59
CA SER A 120 -11.00 -3.15 -8.65
C SER A 120 -10.17 -1.87 -8.55
N GLU A 121 -9.65 -1.39 -9.68
CA GLU A 121 -8.82 -0.19 -9.70
C GLU A 121 -9.64 1.04 -9.27
N VAL A 122 -9.10 1.81 -8.33
CA VAL A 122 -9.67 3.06 -7.83
C VAL A 122 -8.73 4.21 -8.15
N LEU A 123 -9.26 5.41 -8.39
CA LEU A 123 -8.43 6.59 -8.58
C LEU A 123 -8.16 7.28 -7.24
N VAL A 124 -6.91 7.72 -7.04
CA VAL A 124 -6.49 8.52 -5.89
C VAL A 124 -5.98 9.87 -6.40
N GLU A 125 -6.49 10.95 -5.81
CA GLU A 125 -6.00 12.30 -6.09
C GLU A 125 -4.71 12.57 -5.30
N VAL A 126 -3.64 12.97 -5.97
CA VAL A 126 -2.41 13.42 -5.30
C VAL A 126 -2.56 14.90 -4.92
N ILE A 127 -2.40 15.21 -3.64
CA ILE A 127 -2.54 16.55 -3.06
C ILE A 127 -1.30 17.06 -2.34
#